data_AF-A0A7V1XPN5-F1
#
_entry.id   AF-A0A7V1XPN5-F1
#
_cell.length_a   1.000
_cell.length_b   1.000
_cell.length_c   1.000
_cell.angle_alpha   90.00
_cell.angle_beta   90.00
_cell.angle_gamma   90.00
#
_symmetry.space_group_name_H-M   'P 1'
#
loop_
_entity.id
_entity.type
_entity.pdbx_description
1 polymer ?
#
loop_
_entity_poly.entity_id
_entity_poly.type
_entity_poly.pdbx_seq_one_letter_code
_entity_poly.pdbx_strand_id
1 'polypeptide(L)'
;MDQTPGKGRPRIGREEITAGLLWLALTATGEVVLWNAPLLPARYSDTAHISDDAFLVLTRLAIPVFAFVVSVLVVSLLRFRSRGAPKEDGEPIRGSARTIKTW
;
A
#
# COMPACT_ATOMS: atom_id res chain seq x y z
N MET A 1 32.79 -15.57 21.87
CA MET A 1 31.39 -15.59 22.30
C MET A 1 30.53 -15.37 21.07
N ASP A 2 30.01 -16.45 20.50
CA ASP A 2 29.29 -16.45 19.23
C ASP A 2 27.79 -16.26 19.51
N GLN A 3 27.30 -15.02 19.44
CA GLN A 3 25.87 -14.73 19.52
C GLN A 3 25.28 -14.86 18.12
N THR A 4 24.89 -16.08 17.75
CA THR A 4 24.02 -16.27 16.60
C THR A 4 22.65 -15.68 16.92
N PRO A 5 22.18 -14.65 16.19
CA PRO A 5 20.87 -14.07 16.46
C PRO A 5 19.81 -15.15 16.18
N GLY A 6 19.06 -15.51 17.22
CA GLY A 6 17.99 -16.49 17.12
C GLY A 6 17.07 -16.14 15.96
N LYS A 7 16.86 -17.10 15.05
CA LYS A 7 15.97 -16.99 13.90
C LYS A 7 14.52 -16.88 14.38
N GLY A 8 14.12 -15.70 14.82
CA GLY A 8 12.74 -15.38 15.18
C GLY A 8 11.86 -15.61 13.96
N ARG A 9 10.85 -16.48 14.11
CA ARG A 9 9.79 -16.60 13.10
C ARG A 9 9.12 -15.24 12.95
N PRO A 10 8.84 -14.77 11.72
CA PRO A 10 8.08 -13.53 11.54
C PRO A 10 6.70 -13.74 12.17
N ARG A 11 6.43 -13.06 13.29
CA ARG A 11 5.06 -12.96 13.79
C ARG A 11 4.41 -11.82 13.02
N ILE A 12 3.37 -12.14 12.26
CA ILE A 12 2.51 -11.12 11.68
C ILE A 12 1.85 -10.39 12.86
N GLY A 13 2.14 -9.10 13.02
CA GLY A 13 1.52 -8.26 14.02
C GLY A 13 0.10 -7.84 13.62
N ARG A 14 -0.60 -7.20 14.56
CA ARG A 14 -1.97 -6.73 14.34
C ARG A 14 -2.00 -5.60 13.31
N GLU A 15 -0.93 -4.82 13.25
CA GLU A 15 -0.73 -3.69 12.37
C GLU A 15 -0.61 -4.12 10.91
N GLU A 16 0.12 -5.20 10.63
CA GLU A 16 0.27 -5.77 9.30
C GLU A 16 -1.06 -6.33 8.77
N ILE A 17 -1.84 -6.99 9.63
CA ILE A 17 -3.19 -7.45 9.28
C ILE A 17 -4.10 -6.25 9.01
N THR A 18 -4.03 -5.22 9.85
CA THR A 18 -4.84 -4.00 9.68
C THR A 18 -4.50 -3.29 8.37
N ALA A 19 -3.22 -3.18 8.03
CA ALA A 19 -2.74 -2.61 6.77
C ALA A 19 -3.18 -3.45 5.57
N GLY A 20 -3.08 -4.77 5.66
CA GLY A 20 -3.54 -5.69 4.61
C GLY A 20 -5.05 -5.59 4.37
N LEU A 21 -5.84 -5.52 5.43
CA LEU A 21 -7.29 -5.34 5.31
C LEU A 21 -7.66 -3.99 4.71
N LEU A 22 -7.02 -2.91 5.16
CA LEU A 22 -7.22 -1.57 4.61
C LEU A 22 -6.84 -1.53 3.13
N TRP A 23 -5.74 -2.18 2.76
CA TRP A 23 -5.30 -2.29 1.38
C TRP A 23 -6.31 -3.00 0.49
N LEU A 24 -6.85 -4.14 0.94
CA LEU A 24 -7.90 -4.84 0.20
C LEU A 24 -9.16 -3.99 0.05
N ALA A 25 -9.58 -3.30 1.12
CA ALA A 25 -10.73 -2.42 1.08
C ALA A 25 -10.55 -1.24 0.10
N LEU A 26 -9.39 -0.57 0.14
CA LEU A 26 -9.07 0.54 -0.75
C LEU A 26 -8.93 0.09 -2.21
N THR A 27 -8.32 -1.06 -2.45
CA THR A 27 -8.19 -1.64 -3.80
C THR A 27 -9.56 -1.97 -4.37
N ALA A 28 -10.42 -2.65 -3.60
CA ALA A 28 -11.78 -2.96 -4.02
C ALA A 28 -12.59 -1.68 -4.30
N THR A 29 -12.44 -0.66 -3.46
CA THR A 29 -13.09 0.64 -3.67
C THR A 29 -12.61 1.31 -4.96
N GLY A 30 -11.30 1.34 -5.22
CA GLY A 30 -10.73 1.91 -6.44
C GLY A 30 -11.21 1.19 -7.71
N GLU A 31 -11.27 -0.14 -7.67
CA GLU A 31 -11.80 -0.96 -8.76
C GLU A 31 -13.28 -0.71 -9.04
N VAL A 32 -14.09 -0.59 -7.99
CA VAL A 32 -15.51 -0.23 -8.11
C VAL A 32 -15.66 1.15 -8.74
N VAL A 33 -14.85 2.13 -8.33
CA VAL A 33 -14.86 3.47 -8.94
C VAL A 33 -14.47 3.40 -10.41
N LEU A 34 -13.42 2.66 -10.76
CA LEU A 34 -12.97 2.49 -12.15
C LEU A 34 -14.06 1.92 -13.06
N TRP A 35 -14.87 0.98 -12.57
CA TRP A 35 -15.96 0.37 -13.36
C TRP A 35 -17.20 1.24 -13.50
N ASN A 36 -17.46 2.14 -12.56
CA ASN A 36 -18.71 2.89 -12.51
C ASN A 36 -18.56 4.36 -12.92
N ALA A 37 -17.35 4.92 -12.90
CA ALA A 37 -17.13 6.32 -13.21
C ALA A 37 -16.80 6.53 -14.71
N PRO A 38 -17.41 7.54 -15.38
CA PRO A 38 -17.02 7.93 -16.73
C PRO A 38 -15.69 8.70 -16.69
N LEU A 39 -14.58 7.99 -16.52
CA LEU A 39 -13.24 8.58 -16.35
C LEU A 39 -12.64 9.12 -17.64
N LEU A 40 -13.05 8.57 -18.79
CA LEU A 40 -12.54 8.94 -20.09
C LEU A 40 -13.56 9.81 -20.84
N PRO A 41 -13.10 10.83 -21.59
CA PRO A 41 -13.97 11.63 -22.43
C PRO A 41 -14.56 10.79 -23.57
N ALA A 42 -15.60 11.33 -24.22
CA ALA A 42 -16.18 10.70 -25.40
C ALA A 42 -15.11 10.46 -26.49
N ARG A 43 -15.20 9.34 -27.20
CA ARG A 43 -14.28 8.97 -28.28
C ARG A 43 -14.54 9.83 -29.52
N TYR A 44 -13.51 10.51 -30.01
CA TYR A 44 -13.60 11.39 -31.20
C TYR A 44 -12.79 10.88 -32.40
N SER A 45 -12.15 9.70 -32.31
CA SER A 45 -11.49 9.04 -33.44
C SER A 45 -11.65 7.53 -33.37
N ASP A 46 -11.57 6.86 -34.53
CA ASP A 46 -11.63 5.40 -34.62
C ASP A 46 -10.48 4.71 -33.89
N THR A 47 -9.34 5.38 -33.67
CA THR A 47 -8.19 4.83 -32.94
C THR A 47 -8.26 5.08 -31.43
N ALA A 48 -9.19 5.92 -30.95
CA ALA A 48 -9.28 6.29 -29.54
C ALA A 48 -9.47 5.08 -28.61
N HIS A 49 -10.14 4.03 -29.08
CA HIS A 49 -10.36 2.81 -28.31
C HIS A 49 -9.05 2.12 -27.85
N ILE A 50 -7.98 2.19 -28.65
CA ILE A 50 -6.70 1.54 -28.30
C ILE A 50 -6.05 2.25 -27.11
N SER A 51 -6.03 3.58 -27.14
CA SER A 51 -5.48 4.39 -26.05
C SER A 51 -6.35 4.26 -24.79
N ASP A 52 -7.66 4.31 -24.93
CA ASP A 52 -8.60 4.16 -23.82
C ASP A 52 -8.41 2.83 -23.09
N ASP A 53 -8.34 1.72 -23.84
CA ASP A 53 -8.17 0.39 -23.27
C ASP A 53 -6.82 0.26 -22.55
N ALA A 54 -5.74 0.81 -23.13
CA ALA A 54 -4.44 0.85 -22.49
C ALA A 54 -4.46 1.67 -21.18
N PHE A 55 -5.10 2.83 -21.17
CA PHE A 55 -5.27 3.65 -19.97
C PHE A 55 -6.04 2.92 -18.88
N LEU A 56 -7.13 2.24 -19.23
CA LEU A 56 -7.93 1.48 -18.27
C LEU A 56 -7.13 0.32 -17.67
N VAL A 57 -6.38 -0.42 -18.49
CA VAL A 57 -5.51 -1.51 -18.02
C VAL A 57 -4.42 -0.99 -17.09
N LEU A 58 -3.72 0.08 -17.48
CA LEU A 58 -2.69 0.70 -16.65
C LEU A 58 -3.26 1.23 -15.33
N THR A 59 -4.43 1.84 -15.36
CA THR A 59 -5.13 2.33 -14.17
C THR A 59 -5.50 1.17 -13.25
N ARG A 60 -6.04 0.08 -13.81
CA ARG A 60 -6.38 -1.14 -13.06
C ARG A 60 -5.17 -1.71 -12.33
N LEU A 61 -4.00 -1.73 -12.97
CA LEU A 61 -2.74 -2.18 -12.36
C LEU A 61 -2.20 -1.19 -11.33
N ALA A 62 -2.41 0.11 -11.53
CA ALA A 62 -1.95 1.17 -10.62
C ALA A 62 -2.74 1.20 -9.30
N ILE A 63 -4.05 0.91 -9.33
CA ILE A 63 -4.93 0.92 -8.15
C ILE A 63 -4.36 0.13 -6.96
N PRO A 64 -4.02 -1.18 -7.08
CA PRO A 64 -3.53 -1.95 -5.94
C PRO A 64 -2.18 -1.45 -5.41
N VAL A 65 -1.29 -0.96 -6.29
CA VAL A 65 0.01 -0.42 -5.89
C VAL A 65 -0.17 0.86 -5.10
N PHE A 66 -0.98 1.79 -5.60
CA PHE A 66 -1.29 3.04 -4.91
C PHE A 66 -2.01 2.79 -3.58
N ALA A 67 -3.02 1.93 -3.58
CA ALA A 67 -3.76 1.54 -2.39
C ALA A 67 -2.85 0.94 -1.32
N PHE A 68 -1.85 0.15 -1.72
CA PHE A 68 -0.89 -0.45 -0.79
C PHE A 68 -0.07 0.63 -0.08
N VAL A 69 0.51 1.57 -0.84
CA VAL A 69 1.29 2.68 -0.29
C VAL A 69 0.44 3.52 0.66
N VAL A 70 -0.78 3.90 0.26
CA VAL A 70 -1.71 4.66 1.11
C VAL A 70 -2.05 3.90 2.38
N SER A 71 -2.29 2.59 2.31
CA SER A 71 -2.63 1.78 3.47
C SER A 71 -1.50 1.75 4.49
N VAL A 72 -0.27 1.55 4.04
CA VAL A 72 0.93 1.57 4.90
C VAL A 72 1.09 2.95 5.54
N LEU A 73 0.91 4.03 4.78
CA LEU A 73 1.01 5.40 5.30
C LEU A 73 -0.08 5.70 6.34
N VAL A 74 -1.34 5.37 6.05
CA VAL A 74 -2.47 5.61 6.95
C VAL A 74 -2.30 4.84 8.25
N VAL A 75 -1.97 3.54 8.18
CA VAL A 75 -1.73 2.74 9.39
C VAL A 75 -0.56 3.31 10.18
N SER A 76 0.53 3.68 9.50
CA SER A 76 1.70 4.28 10.15
C SER A 76 1.35 5.57 10.90
N LEU A 77 0.65 6.49 10.24
CA LEU A 77 0.24 7.78 10.81
C LEU A 77 -0.74 7.61 11.97
N LEU A 78 -1.72 6.73 11.84
CA LEU A 78 -2.73 6.55 12.89
C LEU A 78 -2.18 5.82 14.12
N ARG A 79 -1.27 4.86 13.89
CA ARG A 79 -0.75 3.99 14.95
C ARG A 79 0.44 4.59 15.70
N PHE A 80 1.38 5.18 14.97
CA PHE A 80 2.63 5.68 15.55
C PHE A 80 2.61 7.19 15.83
N ARG A 81 1.47 7.86 15.65
CA ARG A 81 1.29 9.26 16.07
C ARG A 81 1.46 9.40 17.60
N SER A 82 2.32 10.33 18.00
CA SER A 82 2.43 10.74 19.41
C SER A 82 1.12 11.38 19.89
N ARG A 83 0.70 11.05 21.11
CA ARG A 83 -0.49 11.61 21.77
C ARG A 83 -0.15 12.64 22.86
N GLY A 84 1.03 13.25 22.79
CA GLY A 84 1.48 14.27 23.74
C GLY A 84 2.95 14.65 23.52
N ALA A 85 3.54 15.36 24.48
CA ALA A 85 4.97 15.64 24.48
C ALA A 85 5.77 14.32 24.63
N PRO A 86 6.62 13.94 23.66
CA PRO A 86 7.44 12.75 23.77
C PRO A 86 8.41 12.91 24.95
N LYS A 87 8.44 11.92 25.84
CA LYS A 87 9.36 11.92 27.00
C LYS A 87 10.71 11.28 26.68
N GLU A 88 10.76 10.45 25.64
CA GLU A 88 11.93 9.70 25.20
C GLU A 88 11.92 9.60 23.67
N ASP A 89 13.10 9.34 23.09
CA ASP A 89 13.23 9.03 21.68
C ASP A 89 12.60 7.67 21.34
N GLY A 90 12.13 7.53 20.10
CA GLY A 90 11.60 6.26 19.60
C GLY A 90 12.66 5.17 19.52
N GLU A 91 12.22 3.91 19.50
CA GLU A 91 13.13 2.76 19.39
C GLU A 91 14.01 2.85 18.13
N PRO A 92 15.33 2.56 18.21
CA PRO A 92 16.21 2.59 17.05
C PRO A 92 15.83 1.52 16.01
N ILE A 93 15.11 1.91 14.97
CA ILE A 93 14.71 0.99 13.89
C ILE A 93 15.89 0.81 12.93
N ARG A 94 16.41 -0.41 12.85
CA ARG A 94 17.36 -0.82 11.80
C ARG A 94 16.60 -1.48 10.66
N GLY A 95 17.04 -1.24 9.43
CA GLY A 95 16.45 -1.86 8.24
C GLY A 95 16.48 -3.40 8.32
N SER A 96 15.45 -4.04 7.76
CA SER A 96 15.34 -5.50 7.71
C SER A 96 15.79 -5.99 6.33
N ALA A 97 16.79 -6.88 6.27
CA ALA A 97 17.31 -7.43 5.02
C ALA A 97 16.23 -8.17 4.21
N ARG A 98 15.25 -8.77 4.89
CA ARG A 98 14.12 -9.42 4.22
C ARG A 98 13.20 -8.41 3.56
N THR A 99 12.84 -7.34 4.28
CA THR A 99 11.98 -6.28 3.73
C THR A 99 12.64 -5.64 2.51
N ILE A 100 13.94 -5.36 2.59
CA ILE A 100 14.73 -4.80 1.48
C ILE A 100 14.79 -5.75 0.28
N LYS A 101 14.87 -7.07 0.50
CA LYS A 101 14.90 -8.07 -0.58
C LYS A 101 13.53 -8.29 -1.25
N THR A 102 12.45 -8.11 -0.49
CA THR A 102 11.08 -8.34 -0.98
C THR A 102 10.51 -7.14 -1.72
N TRP A 103 10.93 -5.93 -1.33
CA TRP A 103 10.70 -4.72 -2.11
C TRP A 103 11.46 -4.75 -3.43
#